data_AF-A0A059AFI8-F1
#
_entry.id   AF-A0A059AFI8-F1
#
_cell.length_a   1.000
_cell.length_b   1.000
_cell.length_c   1.000
_cell.angle_alpha   90.00
_cell.angle_beta   90.00
_cell.angle_gamma   90.00
#
_symmetry.space_group_name_H-M   'P 1'
#
loop_
_entity.id
_entity.type
_entity.pdbx_description
1 polymer ?
#
loop_
_entity_poly.entity_id
_entity_poly.type
_entity_poly.pdbx_seq_one_letter_code
_entity_poly.pdbx_strand_id
1 'polypeptide(L)'
;MNAPLAHYYMYTGHNSYLTGNQLSSDSSSEPIVKALRKGVRVIELDLWPNSRGNKVKVCHGGTLTSPVNLNKCLSATRDHAFLASEFPVVITFEDHLTPRLQAKVAKIVTKTFESKLHRPDTDQLAEFPSPESLKRKILISTKPPKEYLERQSSMEKEYNSAQSEELSDKDSSNQDEEEKNVIPEYRHLIAIHAGKPKGRLVNSLRIDTSKVQRLSLSEQELEEISKENGQDLVRFTQKNLLRIYPKGTRFDSSNYNPLLGWMHGAQMVAFNMQGYGKYLWIMEGMFKANGQCGYVKKPDFLLDKDHIFDPAKPLPVKTNLKVTVYLGEGWHLDFKATQFDQFSPPDFFVRVGIAGVPDDTVMKRTEAMEDDWTPVWNEEFEFPLRVPELAILRIEVLEYDTTRHHDFGGQTCLPVSELRAGIRAVPLHNRKGKRYRSVKLLMQFEFEEPDSETEDDG
;
A
#
# COMPACT_ATOMS: atom_id res chain seq x y z
N MET A 1 11.82 -12.41 -6.97
CA MET A 1 10.89 -12.34 -5.82
C MET A 1 11.37 -13.14 -4.60
N ASN A 2 12.69 -13.33 -4.43
CA ASN A 2 13.27 -14.19 -3.38
C ASN A 2 13.79 -13.43 -2.14
N ALA A 3 13.87 -12.11 -2.20
CA ALA A 3 14.19 -11.30 -1.02
C ALA A 3 13.05 -11.36 0.03
N PRO A 4 13.30 -10.96 1.28
CA PRO A 4 12.28 -10.88 2.33
C PRO A 4 11.09 -9.99 1.97
N LEU A 5 9.90 -10.26 2.52
CA LEU A 5 8.72 -9.39 2.33
C LEU A 5 8.99 -7.91 2.62
N ALA A 6 9.83 -7.61 3.63
CA ALA A 6 10.19 -6.24 3.97
C ALA A 6 10.91 -5.47 2.85
N HIS A 7 11.43 -6.17 1.82
CA HIS A 7 12.14 -5.58 0.69
C HIS A 7 11.20 -5.20 -0.48
N TYR A 8 9.88 -5.35 -0.32
CA TYR A 8 8.90 -5.03 -1.36
C TYR A 8 7.84 -4.07 -0.84
N TYR A 9 7.48 -3.09 -1.66
CA TYR A 9 6.21 -2.41 -1.54
C TYR A 9 5.07 -3.38 -1.85
N MET A 10 3.99 -3.29 -1.07
CA MET A 10 2.84 -4.18 -1.12
C MET A 10 1.58 -3.39 -1.43
N TYR A 11 0.84 -3.81 -2.45
CA TYR A 11 -0.40 -3.14 -2.83
C TYR A 11 -1.44 -3.33 -1.72
N THR A 12 -1.75 -2.25 -0.99
CA THR A 12 -2.45 -2.29 0.30
C THR A 12 -3.76 -1.51 0.29
N GLY A 13 -4.86 -2.16 0.66
CA GLY A 13 -6.15 -1.53 0.92
C GLY A 13 -6.34 -1.19 2.41
N HIS A 14 -7.06 -0.11 2.67
CA HIS A 14 -7.56 0.32 3.99
C HIS A 14 -9.07 0.09 4.08
N ASN A 15 -9.57 -0.36 5.23
CA ASN A 15 -10.99 -0.65 5.49
C ASN A 15 -11.67 -1.33 4.30
N SER A 16 -11.09 -2.45 3.84
CA SER A 16 -11.35 -3.05 2.53
C SER A 16 -12.78 -3.57 2.35
N TYR A 17 -13.59 -3.53 3.40
CA TYR A 17 -14.99 -3.92 3.41
C TYR A 17 -15.97 -2.76 3.13
N LEU A 18 -15.53 -1.50 3.18
CA LEU A 18 -16.40 -0.34 2.99
C LEU A 18 -16.72 -0.10 1.51
N THR A 19 -17.99 0.22 1.21
CA THR A 19 -18.43 0.53 -0.16
C THR A 19 -18.40 2.02 -0.49
N GLY A 20 -18.16 2.88 0.50
CA GLY A 20 -18.12 4.33 0.32
C GLY A 20 -17.39 5.03 1.47
N ASN A 21 -18.04 6.06 2.04
CA ASN A 21 -17.51 6.90 3.12
C ASN A 21 -17.29 6.15 4.46
N GLN A 22 -16.49 6.72 5.36
CA GLN A 22 -16.11 6.09 6.63
C GLN A 22 -17.20 6.15 7.71
N LEU A 23 -18.27 6.93 7.55
CA LEU A 23 -19.22 7.23 8.63
C LEU A 23 -20.55 6.48 8.52
N SER A 24 -21.08 6.31 7.30
CA SER A 24 -22.46 5.85 7.09
C SER A 24 -22.62 4.95 5.87
N SER A 25 -21.55 4.67 5.12
CA SER A 25 -21.65 3.77 3.97
C SER A 25 -21.86 2.32 4.38
N ASP A 26 -22.32 1.52 3.41
CA ASP A 26 -22.47 0.09 3.63
C ASP A 26 -21.13 -0.65 3.69
N SER A 27 -21.15 -1.82 4.32
CA SER A 27 -20.05 -2.79 4.22
C SER A 27 -20.45 -4.00 3.40
N SER A 28 -19.55 -4.49 2.56
CA SER A 28 -19.75 -5.75 1.83
C SER A 28 -18.43 -6.43 1.49
N SER A 29 -18.49 -7.66 0.98
CA SER A 29 -17.32 -8.35 0.45
C SER A 29 -16.92 -7.90 -0.96
N GLU A 30 -17.77 -7.13 -1.65
CA GLU A 30 -17.54 -6.75 -3.06
C GLU A 30 -16.32 -5.84 -3.25
N PRO A 31 -16.04 -4.82 -2.41
CA PRO A 31 -14.81 -4.04 -2.50
C PRO A 31 -13.55 -4.89 -2.32
N ILE A 32 -13.59 -5.93 -1.48
CA ILE A 32 -12.51 -6.90 -1.33
C ILE A 32 -12.27 -7.65 -2.65
N VAL A 33 -13.32 -8.16 -3.28
CA VAL A 33 -13.23 -8.86 -4.58
C VAL A 33 -12.62 -7.95 -5.64
N LYS A 34 -13.10 -6.70 -5.74
CA LYS A 34 -12.59 -5.70 -6.68
C LYS A 34 -11.11 -5.39 -6.43
N ALA A 35 -10.72 -5.18 -5.17
CA ALA A 35 -9.36 -4.93 -4.77
C ALA A 35 -8.42 -6.09 -5.17
N LEU A 36 -8.77 -7.33 -4.81
CA LEU A 36 -7.96 -8.51 -5.11
C LEU A 36 -7.80 -8.72 -6.62
N ARG A 37 -8.85 -8.50 -7.42
CA ARG A 37 -8.80 -8.57 -8.89
C ARG A 37 -7.94 -7.48 -9.52
N LYS A 38 -7.76 -6.33 -8.85
CA LYS A 38 -6.83 -5.27 -9.28
C LYS A 38 -5.37 -5.56 -8.91
N GLY A 39 -5.09 -6.63 -8.16
CA GLY A 39 -3.75 -6.99 -7.70
C GLY A 39 -3.45 -6.59 -6.25
N VAL A 40 -4.39 -6.02 -5.49
CA VAL A 40 -4.18 -5.71 -4.06
C VAL A 40 -3.79 -6.98 -3.31
N ARG A 41 -2.73 -6.91 -2.49
CA ARG A 41 -2.15 -8.03 -1.73
C ARG A 41 -2.34 -7.91 -0.23
N VAL A 42 -2.74 -6.74 0.26
CA VAL A 42 -3.09 -6.56 1.67
C VAL A 42 -4.50 -5.99 1.78
N ILE A 43 -5.35 -6.67 2.55
CA ILE A 43 -6.70 -6.20 2.86
C ILE A 43 -6.88 -6.06 4.37
N GLU A 44 -7.81 -5.21 4.78
CA GLU A 44 -8.13 -4.94 6.18
C GLU A 44 -9.55 -5.36 6.52
N LEU A 45 -9.72 -5.99 7.68
CA LEU A 45 -11.01 -6.39 8.25
C LEU A 45 -11.05 -6.03 9.74
N ASP A 46 -12.01 -5.18 10.11
CA ASP A 46 -12.18 -4.72 11.49
C ASP A 46 -13.17 -5.63 12.20
N LEU A 47 -12.68 -6.39 13.17
CA LEU A 47 -13.43 -7.45 13.82
C LEU A 47 -14.05 -6.93 15.11
N TRP A 48 -15.39 -6.86 15.14
CA TRP A 48 -16.14 -6.41 16.31
C TRP A 48 -17.12 -7.48 16.80
N PRO A 49 -17.40 -7.55 18.12
CA PRO A 49 -18.54 -8.28 18.63
C PRO A 49 -19.85 -7.69 18.10
N ASN A 50 -20.85 -8.52 17.84
CA ASN A 50 -22.22 -8.04 17.65
C ASN A 50 -22.80 -7.49 18.96
N SER A 51 -23.97 -6.85 18.91
CA SER A 51 -24.64 -6.28 20.09
C SER A 51 -24.91 -7.30 21.22
N ARG A 52 -25.03 -8.59 20.89
CA ARG A 52 -25.19 -9.69 21.87
C ARG A 52 -23.87 -10.30 22.37
N GLY A 53 -22.72 -9.83 21.89
CA GLY A 53 -21.40 -10.33 22.27
C GLY A 53 -21.07 -11.78 21.88
N ASN A 54 -21.87 -12.42 21.01
CA ASN A 54 -21.79 -13.86 20.74
C ASN A 54 -21.45 -14.22 19.27
N LYS A 55 -21.40 -13.22 18.38
CA LYS A 55 -20.99 -13.35 16.98
C LYS A 55 -20.02 -12.23 16.62
N VAL A 56 -19.22 -12.49 15.59
CA VAL A 56 -18.30 -11.51 15.01
C VAL A 56 -18.97 -10.84 13.81
N LYS A 57 -18.83 -9.53 13.73
CA LYS A 57 -19.19 -8.70 12.58
C LYS A 57 -17.94 -7.98 12.08
N VAL A 58 -17.94 -7.64 10.80
CA VAL A 58 -16.95 -6.73 10.21
C VAL A 58 -17.62 -5.38 9.99
N CYS A 59 -17.10 -4.32 10.59
CA CYS A 59 -17.64 -2.95 10.47
C CYS A 59 -16.65 -1.92 11.00
N HIS A 60 -16.84 -0.66 10.61
CA HIS A 60 -16.08 0.44 11.17
C HIS A 60 -16.70 0.85 12.52
N GLY A 61 -16.01 0.52 13.62
CA GLY A 61 -16.50 0.72 14.99
C GLY A 61 -16.79 2.20 15.30
N GLY A 62 -17.81 2.46 16.12
CA GLY A 62 -18.18 3.83 16.51
C GLY A 62 -18.84 4.66 15.40
N THR A 63 -19.23 4.05 14.29
CA THR A 63 -19.88 4.73 13.15
C THR A 63 -21.26 4.13 12.82
N LEU A 64 -21.95 4.72 11.84
CA LEU A 64 -23.23 4.25 11.29
C LEU A 64 -23.07 3.29 10.11
N THR A 65 -21.85 2.86 9.80
CA THR A 65 -21.61 1.90 8.71
C THR A 65 -22.32 0.57 8.97
N SER A 66 -22.97 0.02 7.94
CA SER A 66 -23.67 -1.25 8.08
C SER A 66 -22.66 -2.40 8.18
N PRO A 67 -22.90 -3.44 9.01
CA PRO A 67 -21.93 -4.52 9.18
C PRO A 67 -22.02 -5.58 8.08
N VAL A 68 -20.89 -6.22 7.78
CA VAL A 68 -20.80 -7.40 6.91
C VAL A 68 -20.37 -8.65 7.69
N ASN A 69 -20.83 -9.82 7.25
CA ASN A 69 -20.48 -11.10 7.86
C ASN A 69 -19.03 -11.50 7.54
N LEU A 70 -18.24 -11.83 8.56
CA LEU A 70 -16.85 -12.27 8.42
C LEU A 70 -16.69 -13.44 7.42
N ASN A 71 -17.58 -14.44 7.44
CA ASN A 71 -17.50 -15.58 6.53
C ASN A 71 -17.62 -15.15 5.06
N LYS A 72 -18.41 -14.11 4.76
CA LYS A 72 -18.51 -13.58 3.39
C LYS A 72 -17.19 -12.95 2.95
N CYS A 73 -16.57 -12.15 3.81
CA CYS A 73 -15.27 -11.53 3.52
C CYS A 73 -14.16 -12.57 3.34
N LEU A 74 -14.09 -13.57 4.23
CA LEU A 74 -13.07 -14.63 4.14
C LEU A 74 -13.30 -15.53 2.92
N SER A 75 -14.55 -15.88 2.59
CA SER A 75 -14.86 -16.68 1.38
C SER A 75 -14.51 -15.91 0.11
N ALA A 76 -14.88 -14.63 0.03
CA ALA A 76 -14.49 -13.76 -1.08
C ALA A 76 -12.96 -13.68 -1.22
N THR A 77 -12.24 -13.57 -0.10
CA THR A 77 -10.77 -13.58 -0.12
C THR A 77 -10.23 -14.92 -0.62
N ARG A 78 -10.73 -16.05 -0.11
CA ARG A 78 -10.32 -17.39 -0.54
C ARG A 78 -10.47 -17.59 -2.05
N ASP A 79 -11.58 -17.13 -2.61
CA ASP A 79 -11.97 -17.38 -3.99
C ASP A 79 -11.25 -16.44 -4.98
N HIS A 80 -10.80 -15.27 -4.52
CA HIS A 80 -10.22 -14.24 -5.37
C HIS A 80 -8.75 -13.90 -5.07
N ALA A 81 -8.18 -14.38 -3.96
CA ALA A 81 -6.84 -14.03 -3.50
C ALA A 81 -5.79 -14.17 -4.60
N PHE A 82 -5.85 -15.24 -5.40
CA PHE A 82 -4.77 -15.59 -6.34
C PHE A 82 -5.15 -15.47 -7.82
N LEU A 83 -6.22 -14.73 -8.15
CA LEU A 83 -6.65 -14.58 -9.55
C LEU A 83 -5.76 -13.60 -10.33
N ALA A 84 -5.33 -12.50 -9.70
CA ALA A 84 -4.48 -11.50 -10.34
C ALA A 84 -2.98 -11.77 -10.15
N SER A 85 -2.61 -12.55 -9.13
CA SER A 85 -1.22 -12.79 -8.73
C SER A 85 -1.13 -14.05 -7.87
N GLU A 86 -0.09 -14.86 -8.05
CA GLU A 86 0.16 -16.04 -7.21
C GLU A 86 0.84 -15.70 -5.88
N PHE A 87 1.36 -14.48 -5.73
CA PHE A 87 2.06 -14.05 -4.51
C PHE A 87 1.10 -13.90 -3.32
N PRO A 88 1.63 -13.98 -2.09
CA PRO A 88 0.82 -14.05 -0.87
C PRO A 88 -0.19 -12.91 -0.73
N VAL A 89 -1.28 -13.20 0.00
CA VAL A 89 -2.24 -12.19 0.45
C VAL A 89 -2.15 -12.06 1.96
N VAL A 90 -2.03 -10.83 2.46
CA VAL A 90 -2.06 -10.51 3.89
C VAL A 90 -3.45 -9.99 4.26
N ILE A 91 -4.04 -10.53 5.33
CA ILE A 91 -5.26 -9.99 5.94
C ILE A 91 -4.85 -9.34 7.25
N THR A 92 -5.00 -8.01 7.34
CA THR A 92 -4.83 -7.28 8.59
C THR A 92 -6.13 -7.31 9.38
N PHE A 93 -6.12 -7.88 10.58
CA PHE A 93 -7.26 -7.80 11.49
C PHE A 93 -7.06 -6.64 12.47
N GLU A 94 -8.01 -5.70 12.48
CA GLU A 94 -8.20 -4.80 13.61
C GLU A 94 -9.11 -5.49 14.63
N ASP A 95 -8.49 -6.10 15.63
CA ASP A 95 -9.16 -7.04 16.54
C ASP A 95 -9.69 -6.34 17.80
N HIS A 96 -11.02 -6.28 17.93
CA HIS A 96 -11.74 -5.81 19.11
C HIS A 96 -12.52 -6.92 19.83
N LEU A 97 -12.12 -8.17 19.60
CA LEU A 97 -12.85 -9.35 20.08
C LEU A 97 -12.45 -9.77 21.50
N THR A 98 -13.37 -10.49 22.14
CA THR A 98 -13.07 -11.23 23.38
C THR A 98 -12.32 -12.54 23.05
N PRO A 99 -11.62 -13.16 24.01
CA PRO A 99 -10.88 -14.41 23.78
C PRO A 99 -11.77 -15.55 23.23
N ARG A 100 -13.01 -15.63 23.71
CA ARG A 100 -14.01 -16.58 23.20
C ARG A 100 -14.32 -16.36 21.71
N LEU A 101 -14.44 -15.10 21.29
CA LEU A 101 -14.69 -14.76 19.90
C LEU A 101 -13.43 -14.91 19.04
N GLN A 102 -12.24 -14.62 19.57
CA GLN A 102 -10.96 -14.90 18.91
C GLN A 102 -10.80 -16.40 18.61
N ALA A 103 -11.10 -17.29 19.57
CA ALA A 103 -11.10 -18.73 19.33
C ALA A 103 -12.09 -19.14 18.22
N LYS A 104 -13.25 -18.48 18.15
CA LYS A 104 -14.22 -18.71 17.07
C LYS A 104 -13.69 -18.25 15.71
N VAL A 105 -13.05 -17.08 15.65
CA VAL A 105 -12.37 -16.60 14.43
C VAL A 105 -11.27 -17.56 14.02
N ALA A 106 -10.51 -18.08 14.98
CA ALA A 106 -9.41 -19.02 14.71
C ALA A 106 -9.90 -20.26 13.93
N LYS A 107 -11.02 -20.83 14.38
CA LYS A 107 -11.69 -21.96 13.74
C LYS A 107 -12.23 -21.59 12.35
N ILE A 108 -12.87 -20.42 12.21
CA ILE A 108 -13.43 -19.96 10.93
C ILE A 108 -12.31 -19.76 9.89
N VAL A 109 -11.23 -19.05 10.26
CA VAL A 109 -10.09 -18.76 9.39
C VAL A 109 -9.39 -20.05 8.97
N THR A 110 -9.11 -20.93 9.93
CA THR A 110 -8.51 -22.26 9.67
C THR A 110 -9.36 -23.07 8.70
N LYS A 111 -10.67 -23.14 8.92
CA LYS A 111 -11.59 -23.88 8.04
C LYS A 111 -11.73 -23.25 6.66
N THR A 112 -11.68 -21.91 6.57
CA THR A 112 -11.91 -21.22 5.29
C THR A 112 -10.70 -21.33 4.37
N PHE A 113 -9.50 -21.20 4.91
CA PHE A 113 -8.28 -21.14 4.10
C PHE A 113 -7.52 -22.45 4.01
N GLU A 114 -7.70 -23.37 4.97
CA GLU A 114 -7.11 -24.71 4.94
C GLU A 114 -5.61 -24.67 4.60
N SER A 115 -5.18 -25.36 3.54
CA SER A 115 -3.79 -25.40 3.08
C SER A 115 -3.26 -24.07 2.53
N LYS A 116 -4.13 -23.11 2.22
CA LYS A 116 -3.73 -21.75 1.81
C LYS A 116 -3.32 -20.90 3.01
N LEU A 117 -3.75 -21.21 4.23
CA LEU A 117 -3.32 -20.45 5.41
C LEU A 117 -1.84 -20.74 5.70
N HIS A 118 -1.03 -19.69 5.82
CA HIS A 118 0.31 -19.80 6.37
C HIS A 118 0.27 -19.60 7.88
N ARG A 119 0.94 -20.50 8.61
CA ARG A 119 1.19 -20.41 10.04
C ARG A 119 2.70 -20.43 10.24
N PRO A 120 3.27 -19.53 11.06
CA PRO A 120 4.69 -19.56 11.36
C PRO A 120 5.00 -20.75 12.27
N ASP A 121 6.16 -21.38 12.07
CA ASP A 121 6.63 -22.50 12.91
C ASP A 121 7.19 -22.01 14.26
N THR A 122 7.65 -20.77 14.31
CA THR A 122 8.24 -20.13 15.49
C THR A 122 7.79 -18.67 15.61
N ASP A 123 7.85 -18.15 16.83
CA ASP A 123 7.52 -16.78 17.18
C ASP A 123 8.69 -15.80 17.05
N GLN A 124 9.90 -16.35 16.83
CA GLN A 124 11.13 -15.61 16.64
C GLN A 124 11.58 -15.77 15.19
N LEU A 125 11.01 -14.95 14.30
CA LEU A 125 11.54 -14.80 12.96
C LEU A 125 12.54 -13.64 12.94
N ALA A 126 13.80 -13.96 12.68
CA ALA A 126 14.83 -12.95 12.45
C ALA A 126 14.60 -12.17 11.14
N GLU A 127 13.87 -12.74 10.17
CA GLU A 127 13.57 -12.14 8.89
C GLU A 127 12.23 -12.64 8.34
N PHE A 128 11.52 -11.82 7.54
CA PHE A 128 10.30 -12.28 6.89
C PHE A 128 10.60 -13.25 5.73
N PRO A 129 9.78 -14.28 5.50
CA PRO A 129 9.90 -15.11 4.30
C PRO A 129 9.72 -14.28 3.02
N SER A 130 10.14 -14.82 1.88
CA SER A 130 10.01 -14.15 0.59
C SER A 130 8.61 -14.29 0.00
N PRO A 131 8.17 -13.37 -0.90
CA PRO A 131 6.96 -13.57 -1.67
C PRO A 131 6.94 -14.92 -2.41
N GLU A 132 8.10 -15.36 -2.92
CA GLU A 132 8.23 -16.63 -3.64
C GLU A 132 7.93 -17.84 -2.75
N SER A 133 8.53 -17.92 -1.55
CA SER A 133 8.30 -19.07 -0.65
C SER A 133 6.88 -19.11 -0.08
N LEU A 134 6.18 -17.97 -0.10
CA LEU A 134 4.81 -17.80 0.36
C LEU A 134 3.77 -17.81 -0.79
N LYS A 135 4.14 -18.27 -1.99
CA LYS A 135 3.20 -18.39 -3.11
C LYS A 135 1.93 -19.13 -2.71
N ARG A 136 0.80 -18.55 -3.10
CA ARG A 136 -0.56 -19.02 -2.85
C ARG A 136 -0.91 -19.18 -1.37
N LYS A 137 -0.21 -18.45 -0.50
CA LYS A 137 -0.50 -18.39 0.95
C LYS A 137 -1.25 -17.13 1.37
N ILE A 138 -2.06 -17.28 2.41
CA ILE A 138 -2.78 -16.24 3.10
C ILE A 138 -2.15 -16.09 4.49
N LEU A 139 -1.72 -14.88 4.82
CA LEU A 139 -1.07 -14.54 6.09
C LEU A 139 -2.03 -13.68 6.92
N ILE A 140 -2.13 -13.97 8.22
CA ILE A 140 -2.85 -13.10 9.15
C ILE A 140 -1.87 -12.16 9.84
N SER A 141 -2.19 -10.87 9.80
CA SER A 141 -1.43 -9.81 10.46
C SER A 141 -2.30 -9.15 11.54
N THR A 142 -1.97 -9.33 12.82
CA THR A 142 -2.69 -8.67 13.91
C THR A 142 -1.85 -8.63 15.19
N LYS A 143 -2.40 -8.02 16.25
CA LYS A 143 -1.76 -7.99 17.57
C LYS A 143 -1.91 -9.38 18.23
N PRO A 144 -0.87 -9.91 18.89
CA PRO A 144 -1.03 -11.09 19.74
C PRO A 144 -2.12 -10.88 20.81
N PRO A 145 -2.83 -11.94 21.24
CA PRO A 145 -3.79 -11.86 22.33
C PRO A 145 -3.18 -11.23 23.60
N LYS A 146 -3.98 -10.51 24.37
CA LYS A 146 -3.51 -9.82 25.58
C LYS A 146 -2.97 -10.81 26.61
N GLU A 147 -3.68 -11.92 26.80
CA GLU A 147 -3.30 -12.97 27.75
C GLU A 147 -1.94 -13.59 27.39
N TYR A 148 -1.63 -13.67 26.10
CA TYR A 148 -0.34 -14.16 25.62
C TYR A 148 0.79 -13.17 25.94
N LEU A 149 0.57 -11.87 25.73
CA LEU A 149 1.56 -10.83 26.03
C LEU A 149 1.82 -10.70 27.54
N GLU A 150 0.79 -10.80 28.37
CA GLU A 150 0.89 -10.78 29.83
C GLU A 150 1.72 -11.98 30.35
N ARG A 151 1.51 -13.17 29.76
CA ARG A 151 2.33 -14.37 30.05
C ARG A 151 3.79 -14.18 29.66
N GLN A 152 4.08 -13.67 28.47
CA GLN A 152 5.47 -13.41 28.08
C GLN A 152 6.15 -12.44 29.05
N SER A 153 5.45 -11.38 29.45
CA SER A 153 6.00 -10.40 30.38
C SER A 153 6.21 -10.92 31.81
N SER A 154 5.45 -11.94 32.24
CA SER A 154 5.65 -12.59 33.55
C SER A 154 6.82 -13.55 33.50
N MET A 155 6.91 -14.37 32.46
CA MET A 155 8.07 -15.26 32.23
C MET A 155 9.40 -14.47 32.12
N GLU A 156 9.41 -13.34 31.41
CA GLU A 156 10.59 -12.47 31.34
C GLU A 156 10.97 -11.87 32.71
N LYS A 157 9.99 -11.54 33.55
CA LYS A 157 10.26 -11.04 34.91
C LYS A 157 10.79 -12.15 35.81
N GLU A 158 10.22 -13.34 35.75
CA GLU A 158 10.65 -14.52 36.52
C GLU A 158 12.07 -14.94 36.13
N TYR A 159 12.39 -14.96 34.83
CA TYR A 159 13.74 -15.23 34.35
C TYR A 159 14.77 -14.19 34.85
N ASN A 160 14.40 -12.90 34.80
CA ASN A 160 15.27 -11.82 35.29
C ASN A 160 15.42 -11.84 36.83
N SER A 161 14.39 -12.26 37.59
CA SER A 161 14.50 -12.42 39.05
C SER A 161 15.29 -13.68 39.44
N ALA A 162 15.17 -14.76 38.67
CA ALA A 162 15.93 -15.99 38.87
C ALA A 162 17.43 -15.80 38.57
N GLN A 163 17.80 -14.84 37.72
CA GLN A 163 19.20 -14.43 37.53
C GLN A 163 19.77 -13.60 38.69
N SER A 164 18.93 -13.11 39.62
CA SER A 164 19.37 -12.30 40.78
C SER A 164 19.41 -13.05 42.11
N GLU A 165 18.88 -14.27 42.18
CA GLU A 165 18.92 -15.13 43.37
C GLU A 165 19.57 -16.47 43.03
N GLU A 166 20.90 -16.56 43.21
CA GLU A 166 21.53 -17.86 43.39
C GLU A 166 21.14 -18.44 44.75
N LEU A 167 20.62 -19.68 44.70
CA LEU A 167 20.40 -20.63 45.80
C LEU A 167 19.12 -20.44 46.63
N SER A 168 18.05 -21.17 46.28
CA SER A 168 17.45 -22.13 47.23
C SER A 168 16.51 -23.12 46.53
N ASP A 169 16.74 -24.40 46.79
CA ASP A 169 15.90 -25.54 46.40
C ASP A 169 14.48 -25.39 46.95
N LYS A 170 13.46 -25.47 46.10
CA LYS A 170 12.16 -26.06 46.47
C LYS A 170 11.49 -26.80 45.31
N ASP A 171 11.38 -28.10 45.55
CA ASP A 171 10.53 -29.08 44.89
C ASP A 171 9.06 -28.82 45.24
N SER A 172 8.19 -28.59 44.24
CA SER A 172 6.73 -28.77 44.39
C SER A 172 6.02 -28.98 43.04
N SER A 173 5.63 -30.23 42.78
CA SER A 173 4.43 -30.69 42.05
C SER A 173 3.84 -29.78 40.95
N ASN A 174 4.33 -29.93 39.71
CA ASN A 174 3.78 -29.30 38.49
C ASN A 174 2.73 -30.19 37.80
N GLN A 175 1.50 -30.20 38.31
CA GLN A 175 0.36 -30.80 37.56
C GLN A 175 -0.73 -29.78 37.17
N ASP A 176 -0.75 -28.58 37.76
CA ASP A 176 -1.66 -27.49 37.37
C ASP A 176 -1.07 -26.52 36.32
N GLU A 177 0.20 -26.69 35.94
CA GLU A 177 0.87 -25.83 34.95
C GLU A 177 0.59 -26.24 33.49
N GLU A 178 0.24 -27.50 33.23
CA GLU A 178 0.02 -28.00 31.86
C GLU A 178 -1.27 -27.44 31.23
N GLU A 179 -2.36 -27.26 31.98
CA GLU A 179 -3.61 -26.65 31.46
C GLU A 179 -3.49 -25.13 31.25
N LYS A 180 -2.61 -24.43 31.97
CA LYS A 180 -2.33 -22.99 31.78
C LYS A 180 -1.37 -22.72 30.61
N ASN A 181 -0.70 -23.74 30.09
CA ASN A 181 0.30 -23.62 29.03
C ASN A 181 -0.27 -23.64 27.60
N VAL A 182 -1.59 -23.72 27.42
CA VAL A 182 -2.19 -23.72 26.08
C VAL A 182 -2.09 -22.32 25.45
N ILE A 183 -1.27 -22.21 24.40
CA ILE A 183 -1.20 -21.02 23.55
C ILE A 183 -2.54 -20.88 22.80
N PRO A 184 -3.22 -19.71 22.83
CA PRO A 184 -4.51 -19.55 22.15
C PRO A 184 -4.45 -19.94 20.67
N GLU A 185 -5.41 -20.71 20.15
CA GLU A 185 -5.48 -21.09 18.73
C GLU A 185 -5.36 -19.88 17.79
N TYR A 186 -5.93 -18.74 18.21
CA TYR A 186 -5.87 -17.48 17.46
C TYR A 186 -4.44 -16.97 17.27
N ARG A 187 -3.56 -17.18 18.26
CA ARG A 187 -2.16 -16.77 18.22
C ARG A 187 -1.36 -17.51 17.15
N HIS A 188 -1.65 -18.80 16.94
CA HIS A 188 -1.00 -19.62 15.92
C HIS A 188 -1.37 -19.22 14.49
N LEU A 189 -2.39 -18.38 14.29
CA LEU A 189 -2.71 -17.82 12.98
C LEU A 189 -1.79 -16.66 12.59
N ILE A 190 -1.20 -15.98 13.57
CA ILE A 190 -0.57 -14.67 13.36
C ILE A 190 0.81 -14.86 12.76
N ALA A 191 0.90 -14.71 11.43
CA ALA A 191 2.15 -14.74 10.68
C ALA A 191 2.92 -13.42 10.75
N ILE A 192 2.24 -12.29 10.92
CA ILE A 192 2.87 -10.97 11.00
C ILE A 192 2.39 -10.28 12.29
N HIS A 193 3.30 -10.10 13.24
CA HIS A 193 2.97 -9.53 14.54
C HIS A 193 2.87 -8.00 14.43
N ALA A 194 1.71 -7.45 14.74
CA ALA A 194 1.54 -6.01 14.86
C ALA A 194 2.06 -5.54 16.23
N GLY A 195 3.12 -4.74 16.22
CA GLY A 195 3.66 -4.07 17.39
C GLY A 195 2.75 -2.91 17.85
N LYS A 196 2.95 -2.48 19.10
CA LYS A 196 2.32 -1.27 19.65
C LYS A 196 3.40 -0.23 19.94
N PRO A 197 3.28 0.99 19.40
CA PRO A 197 4.14 2.08 19.83
C PRO A 197 4.03 2.29 21.35
N LYS A 198 5.16 2.34 22.06
CA LYS A 198 5.21 2.66 23.49
C LYS A 198 6.09 3.90 23.69
N GLY A 199 5.55 4.93 24.33
CA GLY A 199 6.26 6.19 24.57
C GLY A 199 6.36 7.06 23.32
N ARG A 200 7.46 7.83 23.18
CA ARG A 200 7.72 8.66 21.98
C ARG A 200 7.78 7.76 20.75
N LEU A 201 7.26 8.24 19.62
CA LEU A 201 7.11 7.45 18.41
C LEU A 201 8.44 6.85 17.92
N VAL A 202 9.53 7.62 18.01
CA VAL A 202 10.90 7.17 17.68
C VAL A 202 11.34 5.93 18.46
N ASN A 203 10.92 5.76 19.72
CA ASN A 203 11.27 4.56 20.51
C ASN A 203 10.67 3.29 19.92
N SER A 204 9.59 3.43 19.15
CA SER A 204 8.93 2.30 18.49
C SER A 204 9.70 1.84 17.26
N LEU A 205 10.58 2.69 16.69
CA LEU A 205 11.45 2.34 15.56
C LEU A 205 12.70 1.55 15.97
N ARG A 206 12.87 1.26 17.26
CA ARG A 206 13.96 0.39 17.74
C ARG A 206 13.87 -0.98 17.07
N ILE A 207 15.00 -1.44 16.55
CA ILE A 207 15.09 -2.70 15.80
C ILE A 207 15.54 -3.79 16.76
N ASP A 208 14.73 -4.85 16.85
CA ASP A 208 15.13 -6.11 17.46
C ASP A 208 15.84 -6.98 16.41
N THR A 209 17.08 -7.37 16.67
CA THR A 209 17.87 -8.19 15.73
C THR A 209 17.39 -9.65 15.69
N SER A 210 16.69 -10.12 16.72
CA SER A 210 16.17 -11.48 16.81
C SER A 210 14.75 -11.64 16.26
N LYS A 211 14.01 -10.54 16.13
CA LYS A 211 12.58 -10.57 15.78
C LYS A 211 12.16 -9.48 14.78
N VAL A 212 11.36 -9.88 13.79
CA VAL A 212 10.64 -8.96 12.90
C VAL A 212 9.24 -8.66 13.40
N GLN A 213 8.77 -7.45 13.14
CA GLN A 213 7.42 -7.00 13.46
C GLN A 213 6.87 -6.06 12.39
N ARG A 214 5.58 -5.73 12.54
CA ARG A 214 4.91 -4.68 11.78
C ARG A 214 4.50 -3.54 12.70
N LEU A 215 4.79 -2.30 12.32
CA LEU A 215 4.21 -1.11 12.94
C LEU A 215 3.16 -0.46 12.05
N SER A 216 2.25 0.31 12.65
CA SER A 216 1.24 1.08 11.93
C SER A 216 1.30 2.53 12.39
N LEU A 217 1.37 3.45 11.43
CA LEU A 217 1.31 4.89 11.65
C LEU A 217 0.20 5.48 10.79
N SER A 218 -0.51 6.48 11.31
CA SER A 218 -1.35 7.34 10.50
C SER A 218 -0.48 8.18 9.56
N GLU A 219 -1.06 8.73 8.49
CA GLU A 219 -0.36 9.66 7.60
C GLU A 219 0.23 10.86 8.36
N GLN A 220 -0.43 11.33 9.43
CA GLN A 220 0.02 12.47 10.23
C GLN A 220 1.22 12.10 11.11
N GLU A 221 1.18 10.95 11.77
CA GLU A 221 2.32 10.43 12.53
C GLU A 221 3.54 10.21 11.64
N LEU A 222 3.33 9.75 10.39
CA LEU A 222 4.40 9.63 9.40
C LEU A 222 4.99 11.00 9.04
N GLU A 223 4.14 11.99 8.74
CA GLU A 223 4.59 13.35 8.40
C GLU A 223 5.43 13.96 9.53
N GLU A 224 5.03 13.77 10.78
CA GLU A 224 5.76 14.27 11.95
C GLU A 224 7.12 13.57 12.09
N ILE A 225 7.14 12.23 12.12
CA ILE A 225 8.39 11.49 12.35
C ILE A 225 9.35 11.51 11.17
N SER A 226 8.87 11.69 9.93
CA SER A 226 9.73 11.82 8.76
C SER A 226 10.63 13.06 8.80
N LYS A 227 10.20 14.13 9.48
CA LYS A 227 10.96 15.38 9.59
C LYS A 227 12.10 15.28 10.58
N GLU A 228 11.89 14.54 11.67
CA GLU A 228 12.85 14.43 12.78
C GLU A 228 13.72 13.17 12.70
N ASN A 229 13.19 12.08 12.12
CA ASN A 229 13.76 10.74 12.22
C ASN A 229 13.66 9.94 10.90
N GLY A 230 13.84 10.61 9.75
CA GLY A 230 13.75 9.99 8.42
C GLY A 230 14.66 8.77 8.24
N GLN A 231 15.93 8.86 8.65
CA GLN A 231 16.88 7.73 8.58
C GLN A 231 16.47 6.55 9.49
N ASP A 232 15.86 6.82 10.66
CA ASP A 232 15.39 5.75 11.54
C ASP A 232 14.20 5.00 10.92
N LEU A 233 13.33 5.68 10.17
CA LEU A 233 12.28 5.03 9.38
C LEU A 233 12.88 4.13 8.29
N VAL A 234 13.86 4.62 7.53
CA VAL A 234 14.54 3.84 6.49
C VAL A 234 15.18 2.59 7.11
N ARG A 235 15.96 2.75 8.18
CA ARG A 235 16.59 1.65 8.90
C ARG A 235 15.55 0.65 9.43
N PHE A 236 14.44 1.13 10.00
CA PHE A 236 13.36 0.26 10.47
C PHE A 236 12.77 -0.57 9.33
N THR A 237 12.48 0.03 8.18
CA THR A 237 11.81 -0.63 7.05
C THR A 237 12.73 -1.56 6.25
N GLN A 238 14.04 -1.53 6.46
CA GLN A 238 14.94 -2.53 5.87
C GLN A 238 14.61 -3.95 6.33
N LYS A 239 14.20 -4.09 7.60
CA LYS A 239 13.93 -5.39 8.23
C LYS A 239 12.47 -5.61 8.62
N ASN A 240 11.80 -4.56 9.08
CA ASN A 240 10.44 -4.61 9.58
C ASN A 240 9.43 -4.11 8.55
N LEU A 241 8.15 -4.43 8.76
CA LEU A 241 7.07 -3.88 7.95
C LEU A 241 6.51 -2.60 8.58
N LEU A 242 6.38 -1.55 7.78
CA LEU A 242 5.69 -0.33 8.17
C LEU A 242 4.41 -0.17 7.36
N ARG A 243 3.29 -0.07 8.07
CA ARG A 243 1.98 0.24 7.51
C ARG A 243 1.63 1.69 7.75
N ILE A 244 1.23 2.38 6.70
CA ILE A 244 0.69 3.74 6.77
C ILE A 244 -0.80 3.68 6.46
N TYR A 245 -1.62 4.40 7.21
CA TYR A 245 -3.07 4.43 6.97
C TYR A 245 -3.63 5.86 6.98
N PRO A 246 -4.76 6.11 6.27
CA PRO A 246 -5.38 7.43 6.23
C PRO A 246 -5.80 7.90 7.62
N LYS A 247 -5.67 9.21 7.90
CA LYS A 247 -6.15 9.81 9.15
C LYS A 247 -7.66 9.72 9.28
N GLY A 248 -8.14 9.66 10.53
CA GLY A 248 -9.56 9.53 10.84
C GLY A 248 -10.46 10.65 10.33
N THR A 249 -9.91 11.84 10.04
CA THR A 249 -10.67 12.99 9.50
C THR A 249 -11.01 12.87 8.01
N ARG A 250 -10.49 11.85 7.30
CA ARG A 250 -10.85 11.55 5.90
C ARG A 250 -12.17 10.80 5.79
N PHE A 251 -13.23 11.41 6.29
CA PHE A 251 -14.56 10.80 6.34
C PHE A 251 -15.11 10.44 4.96
N ASP A 252 -14.76 11.21 3.94
CA ASP A 252 -15.12 11.00 2.54
C ASP A 252 -14.36 9.84 1.87
N SER A 253 -13.43 9.20 2.60
CA SER A 253 -12.52 8.18 2.06
C SER A 253 -11.56 8.69 0.98
N SER A 254 -11.21 9.97 1.04
CA SER A 254 -10.06 10.51 0.30
C SER A 254 -8.76 9.79 0.67
N ASN A 255 -7.74 9.93 -0.17
CA ASN A 255 -6.42 9.33 0.03
C ASN A 255 -5.33 10.40 0.17
N TYR A 256 -4.22 10.02 0.80
CA TYR A 256 -3.05 10.87 1.05
C TYR A 256 -1.96 10.66 0.00
N ASN A 257 -0.88 11.44 0.04
CA ASN A 257 0.25 11.27 -0.87
C ASN A 257 1.06 10.01 -0.49
N PRO A 258 1.14 8.97 -1.36
CA PRO A 258 1.83 7.73 -0.99
C PRO A 258 3.36 7.86 -0.99
N LEU A 259 3.89 8.87 -1.69
CA LEU A 259 5.32 9.02 -1.95
C LEU A 259 6.13 9.17 -0.66
N LEU A 260 5.61 9.90 0.32
CA LEU A 260 6.30 10.09 1.61
C LEU A 260 6.57 8.75 2.29
N GLY A 261 5.60 7.82 2.27
CA GLY A 261 5.77 6.49 2.83
C GLY A 261 6.79 5.67 2.04
N TRP A 262 6.69 5.64 0.71
CA TRP A 262 7.59 4.87 -0.13
C TRP A 262 9.04 5.36 -0.09
N MET A 263 9.28 6.66 -0.03
CA MET A 263 10.61 7.26 0.14
C MET A 263 11.30 6.82 1.43
N HIS A 264 10.52 6.53 2.48
CA HIS A 264 11.02 6.01 3.75
C HIS A 264 10.98 4.48 3.83
N GLY A 265 10.72 3.81 2.69
CA GLY A 265 10.70 2.36 2.57
C GLY A 265 9.46 1.66 3.12
N ALA A 266 8.39 2.41 3.47
CA ALA A 266 7.17 1.83 4.01
C ALA A 266 6.49 0.93 2.99
N GLN A 267 6.27 -0.32 3.36
CA GLN A 267 5.81 -1.36 2.45
C GLN A 267 4.30 -1.35 2.27
N MET A 268 3.56 -1.08 3.34
CA MET A 268 2.10 -1.21 3.39
C MET A 268 1.43 0.16 3.45
N VAL A 269 1.53 0.92 2.37
CA VAL A 269 0.89 2.24 2.23
C VAL A 269 -0.59 2.01 1.87
N ALA A 270 -1.47 2.04 2.88
CA ALA A 270 -2.86 1.61 2.79
C ALA A 270 -3.78 2.70 2.25
N PHE A 271 -4.62 2.35 1.26
CA PHE A 271 -5.50 3.28 0.55
C PHE A 271 -6.97 2.86 0.61
N ASN A 272 -7.87 3.83 0.67
CA ASN A 272 -9.30 3.64 0.46
C ASN A 272 -9.57 3.32 -1.02
N MET A 273 -9.74 2.03 -1.33
CA MET A 273 -9.83 1.50 -2.70
C MET A 273 -11.18 1.73 -3.39
N GLN A 274 -12.21 2.09 -2.62
CA GLN A 274 -13.57 2.38 -3.07
C GLN A 274 -13.72 3.78 -3.67
N GLY A 275 -12.75 4.66 -3.42
CA GLY A 275 -12.74 6.05 -3.90
C GLY A 275 -12.16 6.20 -5.30
N TYR A 276 -11.74 7.43 -5.61
CA TYR A 276 -11.02 7.79 -6.83
C TYR A 276 -10.20 9.06 -6.60
N GLY A 277 -9.37 9.44 -7.57
CA GLY A 277 -8.62 10.68 -7.57
C GLY A 277 -7.11 10.49 -7.68
N LYS A 278 -6.40 11.61 -7.78
CA LYS A 278 -4.95 11.69 -8.07
C LYS A 278 -4.12 10.63 -7.36
N TYR A 279 -4.21 10.56 -6.04
CA TYR A 279 -3.34 9.66 -5.28
C TYR A 279 -3.69 8.20 -5.49
N LEU A 280 -4.96 7.86 -5.70
CA LEU A 280 -5.34 6.49 -6.04
C LEU A 280 -4.83 6.12 -7.43
N TRP A 281 -4.85 7.05 -8.40
CA TRP A 281 -4.27 6.82 -9.72
C TRP A 281 -2.75 6.60 -9.66
N ILE A 282 -2.03 7.40 -8.85
CA ILE A 282 -0.59 7.23 -8.60
C ILE A 282 -0.31 5.84 -8.02
N MET A 283 -1.08 5.45 -7.00
CA MET A 283 -0.96 4.15 -6.37
C MET A 283 -1.23 3.00 -7.34
N GLU A 284 -2.31 3.08 -8.11
CA GLU A 284 -2.61 2.10 -9.16
C GLU A 284 -1.51 2.06 -10.24
N GLY A 285 -0.93 3.21 -10.58
CA GLY A 285 0.20 3.34 -11.50
C GLY A 285 1.45 2.62 -11.00
N MET A 286 1.87 2.87 -9.76
CA MET A 286 3.02 2.20 -9.12
C MET A 286 2.90 0.68 -9.22
N PHE A 287 1.73 0.13 -8.89
CA PHE A 287 1.51 -1.31 -8.87
C PHE A 287 1.14 -1.91 -10.23
N LYS A 288 1.21 -1.17 -11.34
CA LYS A 288 1.31 -1.77 -12.68
C LYS A 288 2.69 -2.42 -12.90
N ALA A 289 3.71 -1.96 -12.18
CA ALA A 289 5.06 -2.51 -12.25
C ALA A 289 5.10 -3.99 -11.86
N ASN A 290 6.18 -4.67 -12.26
CA ASN A 290 6.42 -6.08 -11.95
C ASN A 290 5.22 -6.98 -12.30
N GLY A 291 4.69 -6.81 -13.52
CA GLY A 291 3.58 -7.61 -14.05
C GLY A 291 2.27 -7.46 -13.28
N GLN A 292 2.05 -6.33 -12.61
CA GLN A 292 0.88 -6.06 -11.77
C GLN A 292 0.66 -7.11 -10.66
N CYS A 293 1.73 -7.77 -10.21
CA CYS A 293 1.60 -8.86 -9.25
C CYS A 293 1.31 -8.37 -7.81
N GLY A 294 1.28 -7.05 -7.59
CA GLY A 294 0.98 -6.40 -6.31
C GLY A 294 2.16 -6.31 -5.33
N TYR A 295 3.36 -6.71 -5.77
CA TYR A 295 4.61 -6.54 -5.06
C TYR A 295 5.64 -5.86 -5.97
N VAL A 296 6.27 -4.78 -5.50
CA VAL A 296 7.32 -4.06 -6.24
C VAL A 296 8.56 -3.98 -5.36
N LYS A 297 9.73 -4.41 -5.85
CA LYS A 297 10.97 -4.39 -5.05
C LYS A 297 11.34 -2.95 -4.72
N LYS A 298 11.77 -2.68 -3.49
CA LYS A 298 12.31 -1.37 -3.11
C LYS A 298 13.61 -1.08 -3.88
N PRO A 299 13.91 0.20 -4.17
CA PRO A 299 15.21 0.62 -4.69
C PRO A 299 16.34 0.13 -3.80
N ASP A 300 17.48 -0.22 -4.39
CA ASP A 300 18.59 -0.83 -3.65
C ASP A 300 19.19 0.12 -2.58
N PHE A 301 19.17 1.44 -2.80
CA PHE A 301 19.62 2.41 -1.80
C PHE A 301 18.76 2.44 -0.52
N LEU A 302 17.51 1.98 -0.57
CA LEU A 302 16.67 1.81 0.64
C LEU A 302 16.94 0.48 1.36
N LEU A 303 17.76 -0.39 0.77
CA LEU A 303 18.09 -1.72 1.28
C LEU A 303 19.55 -1.83 1.75
N ASP A 304 20.38 -0.81 1.49
CA ASP A 304 21.77 -0.76 1.93
C ASP A 304 21.89 -0.63 3.45
N LYS A 305 22.44 -1.66 4.10
CA LYS A 305 22.60 -1.73 5.55
C LYS A 305 23.84 -0.97 6.04
N ASP A 306 24.83 -0.79 5.16
CA ASP A 306 26.09 -0.15 5.48
C ASP A 306 25.97 1.38 5.33
N HIS A 307 25.13 1.84 4.40
CA HIS A 307 24.85 3.27 4.18
C HIS A 307 23.35 3.56 4.24
N ILE A 308 22.89 4.00 5.42
CA ILE A 308 21.47 4.35 5.60
C ILE A 308 21.16 5.64 4.83
N PHE A 309 20.35 5.50 3.79
CA PHE A 309 19.83 6.61 2.99
C PHE A 309 19.17 7.68 3.86
N ASP A 310 19.49 8.94 3.58
CA ASP A 310 18.90 10.12 4.20
C ASP A 310 17.91 10.77 3.23
N PRO A 311 16.58 10.62 3.45
CA PRO A 311 15.55 11.18 2.57
C PRO A 311 15.56 12.71 2.48
N ALA A 312 16.25 13.41 3.39
CA ALA A 312 16.37 14.86 3.36
C ALA A 312 17.48 15.35 2.42
N LYS A 313 18.38 14.47 1.96
CA LYS A 313 19.47 14.82 1.07
C LYS A 313 19.10 14.51 -0.39
N PRO A 314 19.32 15.47 -1.32
CA PRO A 314 19.08 15.21 -2.74
C PRO A 314 20.06 14.16 -3.25
N LEU A 315 19.58 13.26 -4.11
CA LEU A 315 20.42 12.32 -4.86
C LEU A 315 20.77 12.92 -6.22
N PRO A 316 21.94 12.65 -6.82
CA PRO A 316 22.25 13.15 -8.16
C PRO A 316 21.22 12.68 -9.20
N VAL A 317 21.13 13.41 -10.32
CA VAL A 317 20.29 12.98 -11.45
C VAL A 317 20.84 11.66 -11.99
N LYS A 318 19.97 10.67 -12.14
CA LYS A 318 20.30 9.32 -12.60
C LYS A 318 20.01 9.12 -14.09
N THR A 319 18.98 9.78 -14.62
CA THR A 319 18.58 9.72 -16.03
C THR A 319 17.70 10.91 -16.38
N ASN A 320 17.71 11.34 -17.65
CA ASN A 320 16.73 12.28 -18.18
C ASN A 320 15.66 11.52 -18.98
N LEU A 321 14.39 11.71 -18.63
CA LEU A 321 13.25 11.16 -19.37
C LEU A 321 12.69 12.25 -20.29
N LYS A 322 12.77 12.03 -21.61
CA LYS A 322 12.05 12.82 -22.61
C LYS A 322 10.71 12.17 -22.93
N VAL A 323 9.67 12.99 -22.95
CA VAL A 323 8.30 12.59 -23.28
C VAL A 323 7.74 13.50 -24.35
N THR A 324 7.49 12.94 -25.53
CA THR A 324 6.86 13.67 -26.64
C THR A 324 5.41 13.25 -26.77
N VAL A 325 4.48 14.21 -26.74
CA VAL A 325 3.05 14.02 -26.94
C VAL A 325 2.72 14.38 -28.38
N TYR A 326 2.50 13.39 -29.24
CA TYR A 326 2.20 13.64 -30.66
C TYR A 326 0.74 14.01 -30.86
N LEU A 327 -0.18 13.10 -30.56
CA LEU A 327 -1.61 13.31 -30.80
C LEU A 327 -2.48 12.48 -29.86
N GLY A 328 -3.76 12.82 -29.80
CA GLY A 328 -4.78 12.05 -29.10
C GLY A 328 -5.91 11.64 -30.03
N GLU A 329 -6.55 10.51 -29.75
CA GLU A 329 -7.69 10.04 -30.55
C GLU A 329 -8.66 9.18 -29.75
N GLY A 330 -9.85 8.95 -30.31
CA GLY A 330 -10.84 8.00 -29.81
C GLY A 330 -11.94 8.58 -28.92
N TRP A 331 -11.89 9.87 -28.57
CA TRP A 331 -12.95 10.51 -27.79
C TRP A 331 -14.30 10.52 -28.51
N HIS A 332 -14.31 10.82 -29.82
CA HIS A 332 -15.53 10.82 -30.64
C HIS A 332 -16.21 9.45 -30.75
N LEU A 333 -15.51 8.35 -30.41
CA LEU A 333 -16.06 6.99 -30.41
C LEU A 333 -16.68 6.62 -29.05
N ASP A 334 -16.17 7.19 -27.96
CA ASP A 334 -16.54 6.84 -26.59
C ASP A 334 -17.52 7.85 -25.97
N PHE A 335 -17.62 9.06 -26.54
CA PHE A 335 -18.41 10.18 -26.02
C PHE A 335 -19.35 10.75 -27.07
N LYS A 336 -20.43 11.39 -26.61
CA LYS A 336 -21.33 12.16 -27.47
C LYS A 336 -20.65 13.46 -27.89
N ALA A 337 -21.02 13.99 -29.06
CA ALA A 337 -20.49 15.26 -29.55
C ALA A 337 -20.69 16.41 -28.54
N THR A 338 -21.78 16.43 -27.80
CA THR A 338 -22.12 17.48 -26.83
C THR A 338 -21.58 17.23 -25.42
N GLN A 339 -20.60 16.34 -25.25
CA GLN A 339 -20.18 15.87 -23.93
C GLN A 339 -19.21 16.82 -23.23
N PHE A 340 -18.37 17.51 -24.00
CA PHE A 340 -17.33 18.41 -23.50
C PHE A 340 -17.79 19.85 -23.72
N ASP A 341 -17.98 20.23 -24.99
CA ASP A 341 -18.68 21.47 -25.35
C ASP A 341 -20.07 21.13 -25.95
N GLN A 342 -21.06 21.97 -25.71
CA GLN A 342 -22.43 21.80 -26.23
C GLN A 342 -22.56 22.16 -27.71
N PHE A 343 -21.73 23.08 -28.21
CA PHE A 343 -21.85 23.72 -29.52
C PHE A 343 -20.61 23.58 -30.38
N SER A 344 -19.47 23.16 -29.84
CA SER A 344 -18.25 22.91 -30.60
C SER A 344 -17.57 21.57 -30.22
N PRO A 345 -16.54 21.13 -30.96
CA PRO A 345 -15.64 20.09 -30.50
C PRO A 345 -14.82 20.51 -29.25
N PRO A 346 -14.14 19.58 -28.58
CA PRO A 346 -13.40 19.89 -27.34
C PRO A 346 -12.05 20.60 -27.59
N ASP A 347 -11.68 21.44 -26.64
CA ASP A 347 -10.39 22.15 -26.61
C ASP A 347 -9.35 21.40 -25.77
N PHE A 348 -8.86 20.26 -26.23
CA PHE A 348 -8.02 19.40 -25.38
C PHE A 348 -6.58 19.92 -25.19
N PHE A 349 -6.09 19.83 -23.96
CA PHE A 349 -4.67 19.92 -23.62
C PHE A 349 -4.23 18.74 -22.73
N VAL A 350 -2.94 18.42 -22.80
CA VAL A 350 -2.34 17.31 -22.04
C VAL A 350 -1.44 17.88 -20.95
N ARG A 351 -1.62 17.43 -19.72
CA ARG A 351 -0.70 17.63 -18.61
C ARG A 351 0.16 16.40 -18.44
N VAL A 352 1.48 16.57 -18.51
CA VAL A 352 2.47 15.51 -18.36
C VAL A 352 3.40 15.87 -17.21
N GLY A 353 3.60 14.95 -16.28
CA GLY A 353 4.44 15.22 -15.12
C GLY A 353 4.85 13.98 -14.36
N ILE A 354 5.68 14.18 -13.34
CA ILE A 354 6.21 13.12 -12.50
C ILE A 354 5.62 13.25 -11.10
N ALA A 355 5.16 12.14 -10.56
CA ALA A 355 4.98 11.95 -9.13
C ALA A 355 6.12 11.07 -8.63
N GLY A 356 7.01 11.61 -7.80
CA GLY A 356 8.20 10.91 -7.33
C GLY A 356 8.73 11.54 -6.04
N VAL A 357 10.05 11.54 -5.86
CA VAL A 357 10.67 12.36 -4.80
C VAL A 357 10.37 13.85 -5.04
N PRO A 358 10.44 14.72 -4.00
CA PRO A 358 10.14 16.14 -4.13
C PRO A 358 10.87 16.81 -5.30
N ASP A 359 12.16 16.51 -5.47
CA ASP A 359 13.00 17.10 -6.51
C ASP A 359 12.65 16.64 -7.93
N ASP A 360 12.04 15.47 -8.08
CA ASP A 360 11.57 14.95 -9.37
C ASP A 360 10.13 15.42 -9.68
N THR A 361 9.40 15.94 -8.70
CA THR A 361 7.96 16.18 -8.80
C THR A 361 7.66 17.49 -9.52
N VAL A 362 7.29 17.39 -10.80
CA VAL A 362 6.90 18.52 -11.65
C VAL A 362 5.74 18.14 -12.56
N MET A 363 4.91 19.11 -12.96
CA MET A 363 3.84 18.93 -13.93
C MET A 363 3.91 20.04 -14.98
N LYS A 364 4.06 19.64 -16.24
CA LYS A 364 4.06 20.51 -17.42
C LYS A 364 2.76 20.30 -18.21
N ARG A 365 2.49 21.14 -19.20
CA ARG A 365 1.31 21.00 -20.07
C ARG A 365 1.62 21.41 -21.51
N THR A 366 0.86 20.84 -22.43
CA THR A 366 0.77 21.32 -23.81
C THR A 366 -0.04 22.61 -23.89
N GLU A 367 0.01 23.27 -25.05
CA GLU A 367 -1.04 24.18 -25.47
C GLU A 367 -2.37 23.43 -25.65
N ALA A 368 -3.48 24.18 -25.57
CA ALA A 368 -4.79 23.65 -25.90
C ALA A 368 -4.98 23.65 -27.40
N MET A 369 -5.46 22.53 -27.95
CA MET A 369 -5.84 22.44 -29.35
C MET A 369 -7.33 22.73 -29.45
N GLU A 370 -7.67 23.83 -30.11
CA GLU A 370 -9.06 24.31 -30.21
C GLU A 370 -9.87 23.47 -31.20
N ASP A 371 -11.12 23.16 -30.83
CA ASP A 371 -12.13 22.55 -31.69
C ASP A 371 -11.70 21.25 -32.42
N ASP A 372 -10.94 20.35 -31.76
CA ASP A 372 -10.45 19.11 -32.38
C ASP A 372 -10.68 17.85 -31.54
N TRP A 373 -11.36 16.84 -32.11
CA TRP A 373 -11.55 15.52 -31.52
C TRP A 373 -10.33 14.59 -31.63
N THR A 374 -9.37 14.97 -32.46
CA THR A 374 -8.13 14.26 -32.79
C THR A 374 -6.91 15.20 -32.70
N PRO A 375 -6.72 15.89 -31.56
CA PRO A 375 -5.74 16.96 -31.43
C PRO A 375 -4.31 16.45 -31.66
N VAL A 376 -3.50 17.25 -32.36
CA VAL A 376 -2.08 17.00 -32.64
C VAL A 376 -1.23 18.08 -31.98
N TRP A 377 -0.55 17.75 -30.88
CA TRP A 377 0.26 18.70 -30.11
C TRP A 377 1.72 18.77 -30.58
N ASN A 378 2.36 17.62 -30.85
CA ASN A 378 3.80 17.52 -31.17
C ASN A 378 4.72 18.25 -30.17
N GLU A 379 4.42 18.18 -28.87
CA GLU A 379 5.17 18.85 -27.82
C GLU A 379 6.03 17.87 -27.01
N GLU A 380 7.25 18.29 -26.70
CA GLU A 380 8.23 17.50 -25.96
C GLU A 380 8.50 18.08 -24.56
N PHE A 381 8.65 17.20 -23.59
CA PHE A 381 8.93 17.54 -22.20
C PHE A 381 10.09 16.71 -21.66
N GLU A 382 11.05 17.39 -21.04
CA GLU A 382 12.16 16.71 -20.35
C GLU A 382 11.94 16.64 -18.83
N PHE A 383 12.38 15.55 -18.21
CA PHE A 383 12.29 15.32 -16.78
C PHE A 383 13.60 14.69 -16.28
N PRO A 384 14.50 15.47 -15.65
CA PRO A 384 15.66 14.92 -14.96
C PRO A 384 15.17 14.17 -13.72
N LEU A 385 15.54 12.89 -13.60
CA LEU A 385 15.07 12.00 -12.54
C LEU A 385 16.23 11.57 -11.64
N ARG A 386 16.13 11.88 -10.36
CA ARG A 386 17.05 11.45 -9.30
C ARG A 386 16.70 10.06 -8.79
N VAL A 387 15.40 9.71 -8.76
CA VAL A 387 14.92 8.40 -8.28
C VAL A 387 13.90 7.80 -9.26
N PRO A 388 14.33 7.39 -10.47
CA PRO A 388 13.44 6.81 -11.48
C PRO A 388 12.68 5.56 -11.01
N GLU A 389 13.21 4.83 -10.03
CA GLU A 389 12.57 3.65 -9.44
C GLU A 389 11.29 3.98 -8.63
N LEU A 390 11.15 5.21 -8.14
CA LEU A 390 9.95 5.70 -7.44
C LEU A 390 9.15 6.72 -8.27
N ALA A 391 9.66 7.10 -9.44
CA ALA A 391 9.01 8.05 -10.33
C ALA A 391 7.85 7.40 -11.08
N ILE A 392 6.71 8.10 -11.08
CA ILE A 392 5.48 7.69 -11.76
C ILE A 392 5.10 8.80 -12.73
N LEU A 393 5.17 8.50 -14.03
CA LEU A 393 4.70 9.37 -15.08
C LEU A 393 3.19 9.50 -15.00
N ARG A 394 2.71 10.72 -14.83
CA ARG A 394 1.30 11.10 -14.75
C ARG A 394 0.93 11.87 -16.00
N ILE A 395 -0.14 11.41 -16.64
CA ILE A 395 -0.70 12.04 -17.83
C ILE A 395 -2.18 12.30 -17.56
N GLU A 396 -2.62 13.53 -17.77
CA GLU A 396 -4.02 13.95 -17.65
C GLU A 396 -4.39 14.74 -18.90
N VAL A 397 -5.48 14.38 -19.56
CA VAL A 397 -6.08 15.17 -20.64
C VAL A 397 -7.29 15.89 -20.07
N LEU A 398 -7.33 17.20 -20.31
CA LEU A 398 -8.39 18.09 -19.87
C LEU A 398 -8.90 18.85 -21.09
N GLU A 399 -10.18 19.14 -21.10
CA GLU A 399 -10.75 20.11 -22.03
C GLU A 399 -10.62 21.49 -21.39
N TYR A 400 -10.11 22.44 -22.18
CA TYR A 400 -9.96 23.81 -21.76
C TYR A 400 -11.33 24.47 -21.74
N ASP A 401 -11.63 25.15 -20.63
CA ASP A 401 -12.81 25.98 -20.48
C ASP A 401 -12.31 27.32 -19.93
N THR A 402 -12.88 28.40 -20.44
CA THR A 402 -12.67 29.75 -19.95
C THR A 402 -13.20 29.93 -18.53
N THR A 403 -14.21 29.14 -18.13
CA THR A 403 -14.57 28.97 -16.73
C THR A 403 -13.55 28.04 -16.07
N ARG A 404 -13.13 28.30 -14.82
CA ARG A 404 -11.99 27.62 -14.16
C ARG A 404 -12.17 26.10 -13.94
N HIS A 405 -13.19 25.47 -14.53
CA HIS A 405 -13.56 24.07 -14.36
C HIS A 405 -13.40 23.29 -15.67
N HIS A 406 -12.15 22.98 -16.01
CA HIS A 406 -11.81 22.10 -17.12
C HIS A 406 -12.48 20.72 -17.03
N ASP A 407 -13.13 20.31 -18.10
CA ASP A 407 -13.70 18.98 -18.19
C ASP A 407 -12.62 17.91 -18.36
N PHE A 408 -12.95 16.68 -17.94
CA PHE A 408 -11.97 15.61 -17.84
C PHE A 408 -11.98 14.68 -19.04
N GLY A 409 -10.96 14.79 -19.88
CA GLY A 409 -10.75 13.95 -21.05
C GLY A 409 -10.17 12.58 -20.74
N GLY A 410 -9.33 12.44 -19.70
CA GLY A 410 -8.78 11.15 -19.29
C GLY A 410 -7.50 11.25 -18.45
N GLN A 411 -7.07 10.13 -17.87
CA GLN A 411 -5.77 10.02 -17.20
C GLN A 411 -5.11 8.67 -17.39
N THR A 412 -3.79 8.63 -17.20
CA THR A 412 -3.06 7.41 -16.86
C THR A 412 -1.87 7.73 -15.96
N CYS A 413 -1.49 6.77 -15.12
CA CYS A 413 -0.25 6.77 -14.36
C CYS A 413 0.57 5.53 -14.75
N LEU A 414 1.86 5.71 -15.01
CA LEU A 414 2.79 4.68 -15.48
C LEU A 414 4.09 4.74 -14.65
N PRO A 415 4.59 3.61 -14.12
CA PRO A 415 5.87 3.61 -13.42
C PRO A 415 7.00 3.84 -14.43
N VAL A 416 7.86 4.82 -14.17
CA VAL A 416 8.92 5.22 -15.12
C VAL A 416 9.88 4.06 -15.39
N SER A 417 10.23 3.30 -14.35
CA SER A 417 11.10 2.13 -14.43
C SER A 417 10.62 1.01 -15.37
N GLU A 418 9.35 1.03 -15.79
CA GLU A 418 8.74 0.03 -16.67
C GLU A 418 8.33 0.61 -18.03
N LEU A 419 8.62 1.90 -18.28
CA LEU A 419 8.36 2.51 -19.58
C LEU A 419 9.28 1.90 -20.64
N ARG A 420 8.71 1.62 -21.81
CA ARG A 420 9.46 1.14 -22.97
C ARG A 420 9.71 2.29 -23.92
N ALA A 421 10.98 2.57 -24.18
CA ALA A 421 11.41 3.62 -25.11
C ALA A 421 10.79 3.49 -26.51
N GLY A 422 10.78 4.60 -27.26
CA GLY A 422 10.20 4.75 -28.58
C GLY A 422 8.71 5.12 -28.56
N ILE A 423 8.08 5.07 -29.73
CA ILE A 423 6.68 5.50 -29.94
C ILE A 423 5.70 4.42 -29.43
N ARG A 424 4.72 4.85 -28.62
CA ARG A 424 3.74 4.01 -27.93
C ARG A 424 2.34 4.63 -28.01
N ALA A 425 1.34 3.77 -28.18
CA ALA A 425 -0.05 4.13 -27.94
C ALA A 425 -0.37 3.94 -26.44
N VAL A 426 -0.80 5.00 -25.77
CA VAL A 426 -1.02 5.08 -24.33
C VAL A 426 -2.52 5.20 -24.04
N PRO A 427 -3.20 4.13 -23.58
CA PRO A 427 -4.63 4.17 -23.29
C PRO A 427 -4.96 5.05 -22.08
N LEU A 428 -6.06 5.79 -22.16
CA LEU A 428 -6.55 6.63 -21.07
C LEU A 428 -7.68 5.97 -20.27
N HIS A 429 -7.87 6.48 -19.06
CA HIS A 429 -8.85 6.01 -18.08
C HIS A 429 -9.69 7.17 -17.60
N ASN A 430 -10.93 6.88 -17.20
CA ASN A 430 -11.80 7.89 -16.60
C ASN A 430 -11.38 8.25 -15.17
N ARG A 431 -12.10 9.20 -14.55
CA ARG A 431 -11.83 9.64 -13.15
C ARG A 431 -11.81 8.48 -12.15
N LYS A 432 -12.57 7.40 -12.38
CA LYS A 432 -12.64 6.20 -11.53
C LYS A 432 -11.55 5.16 -11.83
N GLY A 433 -10.61 5.47 -12.72
CA GLY A 433 -9.54 4.53 -13.13
C GLY A 433 -10.02 3.42 -14.06
N LYS A 434 -11.23 3.52 -14.63
CA LYS A 434 -11.71 2.55 -15.64
C LYS A 434 -11.21 2.96 -17.01
N ARG A 435 -10.54 2.04 -17.70
CA ARG A 435 -10.02 2.24 -19.06
C ARG A 435 -11.15 2.62 -20.02
N TYR A 436 -10.90 3.62 -20.85
CA TYR A 436 -11.75 3.92 -22.00
C TYR A 436 -11.62 2.83 -23.08
N ARG A 437 -12.61 2.72 -23.96
CA ARG A 437 -12.60 1.68 -25.00
C ARG A 437 -11.65 2.07 -26.14
N SER A 438 -11.73 3.33 -26.55
CA SER A 438 -11.07 3.81 -27.78
C SER A 438 -10.04 4.90 -27.51
N VAL A 439 -10.18 5.64 -26.40
CA VAL A 439 -9.35 6.81 -26.09
C VAL A 439 -7.88 6.44 -25.79
N LYS A 440 -6.96 7.06 -26.53
CA LYS A 440 -5.51 6.86 -26.38
C LYS A 440 -4.70 8.08 -26.88
N LEU A 441 -3.47 8.19 -26.39
CA LEU A 441 -2.47 9.15 -26.87
C LEU A 441 -1.37 8.42 -27.65
N LEU A 442 -0.83 9.02 -28.70
CA LEU A 442 0.42 8.60 -29.32
C LEU A 442 1.56 9.40 -28.67
N MET A 443 2.49 8.71 -28.03
CA MET A 443 3.57 9.34 -27.27
C MET A 443 4.90 8.66 -27.55
N GLN A 444 6.01 9.38 -27.42
CA GLN A 444 7.36 8.82 -27.44
C GLN A 444 8.04 9.00 -26.09
N PHE A 445 8.80 7.97 -25.70
CA PHE A 445 9.60 7.98 -24.48
C PHE A 445 11.05 7.74 -24.85
N GLU A 446 11.94 8.60 -24.38
CA GLU A 446 13.38 8.45 -24.56
C GLU A 446 14.08 8.63 -23.22
N PHE A 447 15.11 7.82 -22.99
CA PHE A 447 15.92 7.86 -21.79
C PHE A 447 17.33 8.24 -22.20
N GLU A 448 17.82 9.32 -21.62
CA GLU A 448 19.16 9.83 -21.86
C GLU A 448 19.98 9.73 -20.57
N GLU A 449 21.30 9.59 -20.74
CA GLU A 449 22.23 9.76 -19.64
C GLU A 449 22.23 11.22 -19.19
N PRO A 450 22.37 11.50 -17.89
CA PRO A 450 22.52 12.88 -17.43
C PRO A 450 23.78 13.48 -18.06
N ASP A 451 23.70 14.74 -18.48
CA ASP A 451 24.88 15.47 -18.95
C ASP A 451 25.96 15.38 -17.85
N SER A 452 27.14 14.88 -18.20
CA SER A 452 28.28 14.91 -17.29
C SER A 452 28.58 16.37 -17.02
N GLU A 453 28.32 16.85 -15.80
CA GLU A 453 28.90 18.11 -15.34
C GLU A 453 30.41 17.96 -15.52
N THR A 454 30.98 18.68 -16.49
CA THR A 454 32.41 18.92 -16.54
C THR A 454 32.76 19.59 -15.23
N GLU A 455 33.42 18.85 -14.33
CA GLU A 455 34.12 19.44 -13.19
C GLU A 455 35.12 20.43 -13.77
N ASP A 456 34.75 21.72 -13.76
CA ASP A 456 35.67 22.82 -13.99
C ASP A 456 36.58 22.85 -12.75
N ASP A 457 37.69 22.10 -12.82
CA ASP A 457 38.82 22.23 -11.90
C ASP A 457 39.43 23.62 -12.08
N GLY A 458 38.92 24.59 -11.30
CA GLY A 458 39.42 25.97 -11.20
C GLY A 458 40.10 26.26 -9.87
#